data_AF-A0A935WKI4-F1
#
_entry.id   AF-A0A935WKI4-F1
#
_cell.length_a   1.000
_cell.length_b   1.000
_cell.length_c   1.000
_cell.angle_alpha   90.00
_cell.angle_beta   90.00
_cell.angle_gamma   90.00
#
_symmetry.space_group_name_H-M   'P 1'
#
loop_
_entity.id
_entity.type
_entity.pdbx_description
1 polymer ?
#
loop_
_entity_poly.entity_id
_entity_poly.type
_entity_poly.pdbx_seq_one_letter_code
_entity_poly.pdbx_strand_id
1 'polypeptide(L)'
;MALTIIMVWFLGIGVLTAAGVIALARRWLTPRSEAAFLGLLLLPVAGVYLAFATYFHAPEAIRLVAGQVVVIGLLGLVGMRMPVVAAAGWVLHGGWDLWHEVASHGAGGLRPWMTPIPLAYGVFCAAVDWVIAGYLLRGRGERGEG
;
A
#
# COMPACT_ATOMS: atom_id res chain seq x y z
N MET A 1 20.47 -16.07 2.55
CA MET A 1 21.33 -14.87 2.57
C MET A 1 20.92 -13.87 1.49
N ALA A 2 20.92 -14.23 0.20
CA ALA A 2 20.53 -13.31 -0.88
C ALA A 2 19.08 -12.79 -0.76
N LEU A 3 18.10 -13.67 -0.52
CA LEU A 3 16.69 -13.27 -0.33
C LEU A 3 16.52 -12.24 0.79
N THR A 4 17.13 -12.48 1.95
CA THR A 4 17.11 -11.55 3.09
C THR A 4 17.68 -10.19 2.72
N ILE A 5 18.79 -10.15 1.97
CA ILE A 5 19.40 -8.91 1.50
C ILE A 5 18.46 -8.15 0.58
N ILE A 6 17.80 -8.84 -0.36
CA ILE A 6 16.80 -8.24 -1.27
C ILE A 6 15.64 -7.64 -0.46
N MET A 7 15.12 -8.39 0.52
CA MET A 7 14.02 -7.91 1.37
C MET A 7 14.42 -6.65 2.17
N VAL A 8 15.63 -6.61 2.71
CA VAL A 8 16.15 -5.42 3.43
C VAL A 8 16.27 -4.22 2.51
N TRP A 9 16.75 -4.42 1.28
CA TRP A 9 16.82 -3.34 0.29
C TRP A 9 15.42 -2.81 -0.06
N PHE A 10 14.46 -3.69 -0.36
CA PHE A 10 13.10 -3.28 -0.71
C PHE A 10 12.37 -2.60 0.46
N LEU A 11 12.59 -3.07 1.70
CA LEU A 11 12.13 -2.41 2.91
C LEU A 11 12.69 -0.97 3.00
N GLY A 12 14.01 -0.81 2.85
CA GLY A 12 14.67 0.49 2.90
C GLY A 12 14.18 1.43 1.79
N ILE A 13 14.08 0.94 0.56
CA ILE A 13 13.57 1.70 -0.59
C ILE A 13 12.12 2.12 -0.34
N GLY A 14 11.28 1.25 0.23
CA GLY A 14 9.90 1.58 0.56
C GLY A 14 9.79 2.68 1.61
N VAL A 15 10.58 2.59 2.69
CA VAL A 15 10.65 3.65 3.72
C VAL A 15 11.10 4.99 3.12
N LEU A 16 12.16 4.99 2.30
CA LEU A 16 12.66 6.19 1.65
C LEU A 16 11.65 6.77 0.64
N THR A 17 10.93 5.90 -0.08
CA THR A 17 9.88 6.30 -1.01
C THR A 17 8.74 6.99 -0.26
N ALA A 18 8.24 6.41 0.82
CA ALA A 18 7.20 7.05 1.64
C ALA A 18 7.67 8.37 2.25
N ALA A 19 8.90 8.43 2.76
CA ALA A 19 9.48 9.66 3.29
C ALA A 19 9.54 10.76 2.20
N GLY A 20 9.96 10.40 0.98
CA GLY A 20 9.97 11.31 -0.17
C GLY A 20 8.57 11.79 -0.57
N VAL A 21 7.60 10.89 -0.66
CA VAL A 21 6.19 11.22 -0.95
C VAL A 21 5.63 12.18 0.09
N ILE A 22 5.84 11.91 1.38
CA ILE A 22 5.38 12.76 2.48
C ILE A 22 6.09 14.12 2.42
N ALA A 23 7.40 14.16 2.22
CA ALA A 23 8.15 15.41 2.13
C ALA A 23 7.66 16.30 0.97
N LEU A 24 7.40 15.71 -0.20
CA LEU A 24 6.85 16.43 -1.35
C LEU A 24 5.42 16.91 -1.10
N ALA A 25 4.56 16.05 -0.52
CA ALA A 25 3.19 16.40 -0.19
C ALA A 25 3.15 17.58 0.81
N ARG A 26 3.96 17.53 1.88
CA ARG A 26 4.07 18.62 2.86
C ARG A 26 4.59 19.92 2.26
N ARG A 27 5.46 19.83 1.26
CA ARG A 27 6.04 21.02 0.62
C ARG A 27 5.03 21.77 -0.24
N TRP A 28 4.12 21.05 -0.90
CA TRP A 28 3.26 21.63 -1.95
C TRP A 28 1.78 21.68 -1.59
N LEU A 29 1.33 20.91 -0.60
CA LEU A 29 -0.08 20.76 -0.26
C LEU A 29 -0.39 21.34 1.12
N THR A 30 -1.62 21.84 1.26
CA THR A 30 -2.17 22.18 2.58
C THR A 30 -2.40 20.90 3.41
N PRO A 31 -2.49 20.99 4.75
CA PRO A 31 -2.75 19.82 5.59
C PRO A 31 -3.99 19.00 5.19
N ARG A 32 -5.04 19.67 4.72
CA ARG A 32 -6.27 19.02 4.23
C ARG A 32 -6.06 18.36 2.86
N SER A 33 -5.41 19.06 1.93
CA SER A 33 -5.11 18.54 0.60
C SER A 33 -4.12 17.38 0.66
N GLU A 34 -3.21 17.36 1.63
CA GLU A 34 -2.26 16.29 1.87
C GLU A 34 -2.96 14.98 2.25
N ALA A 35 -3.88 15.02 3.22
CA ALA A 35 -4.64 13.84 3.62
C ALA A 35 -5.51 13.32 2.45
N ALA A 36 -6.09 14.24 1.67
CA ALA A 36 -6.82 13.88 0.46
C ALA A 36 -5.91 13.24 -0.60
N PHE A 37 -4.72 13.79 -0.83
CA PHE A 37 -3.74 13.24 -1.76
C PHE A 37 -3.29 11.84 -1.33
N LEU A 38 -2.91 11.65 -0.06
CA LEU A 38 -2.49 10.35 0.46
C LEU A 38 -3.63 9.33 0.47
N GLY A 39 -4.88 9.75 0.67
CA GLY A 39 -6.06 8.89 0.50
C GLY A 39 -6.28 8.49 -0.95
N LEU A 40 -6.14 9.42 -1.90
CA LEU A 40 -6.28 9.14 -3.33
C LEU A 40 -5.14 8.28 -3.88
N LEU A 41 -3.92 8.45 -3.37
CA LEU A 41 -2.74 7.70 -3.79
C LEU A 41 -2.87 6.19 -3.52
N LEU A 42 -3.69 5.80 -2.55
CA LEU A 42 -3.97 4.40 -2.24
C LEU A 42 -4.67 3.67 -3.40
N LEU A 43 -5.45 4.38 -4.22
CA LEU A 43 -6.17 3.78 -5.36
C LEU A 43 -5.24 3.25 -6.45
N PRO A 44 -4.31 4.04 -7.05
CA PRO A 44 -3.38 3.51 -8.02
C PRO A 44 -2.40 2.49 -7.41
N VAL A 45 -2.04 2.61 -6.12
CA VAL A 45 -1.22 1.61 -5.43
C VAL A 45 -1.91 0.25 -5.39
N ALA A 46 -3.17 0.18 -4.94
CA ALA A 46 -3.94 -1.05 -4.98
C ALA A 46 -4.15 -1.56 -6.42
N GLY A 47 -4.38 -0.64 -7.35
CA GLY A 47 -4.58 -0.94 -8.77
C GLY A 47 -3.41 -1.68 -9.44
N VAL A 48 -2.19 -1.62 -8.89
CA VAL A 48 -1.03 -2.35 -9.41
C VAL A 48 -1.28 -3.85 -9.49
N TYR A 49 -2.07 -4.43 -8.57
CA TYR A 49 -2.40 -5.85 -8.62
C TYR A 49 -3.19 -6.25 -9.87
N LEU A 50 -4.01 -5.34 -10.44
CA LEU A 50 -4.69 -5.61 -11.71
C LEU A 50 -3.69 -5.72 -12.86
N ALA A 51 -2.63 -4.90 -12.83
CA ALA A 51 -1.54 -4.99 -13.79
C ALA A 51 -0.78 -6.33 -13.63
N PHE A 52 -0.55 -6.79 -12.40
CA PHE A 52 0.07 -8.10 -12.15
C PHE A 52 -0.79 -9.25 -12.64
N ALA A 53 -2.09 -9.26 -12.31
CA ALA A 53 -3.00 -10.31 -12.77
C ALA A 53 -3.02 -10.41 -14.31
N THR A 54 -2.95 -9.26 -14.99
CA THR A 54 -2.88 -9.18 -16.45
C THR A 54 -1.52 -9.65 -16.98
N TYR A 55 -0.42 -9.16 -16.41
CA TYR A 55 0.95 -9.47 -16.84
C TYR A 55 1.31 -10.94 -16.65
N PHE A 56 0.91 -11.54 -15.52
CA PHE A 56 1.17 -12.95 -15.21
C PHE A 56 0.11 -13.90 -15.78
N HIS A 57 -0.83 -13.40 -16.59
CA HIS A 57 -1.90 -14.20 -17.20
C HIS A 57 -2.68 -15.04 -16.18
N ALA A 58 -3.09 -14.43 -15.06
CA ALA A 58 -3.81 -15.08 -13.96
C ALA A 58 -5.30 -14.65 -13.93
N PRO A 59 -6.14 -15.11 -14.87
CA PRO A 59 -7.54 -14.67 -14.98
C PRO A 59 -8.38 -15.06 -13.76
N GLU A 60 -8.04 -16.15 -13.09
CA GLU A 60 -8.72 -16.62 -11.87
C GLU A 60 -8.54 -15.65 -10.70
N ALA A 61 -7.44 -14.88 -10.68
CA ALA A 61 -7.14 -13.91 -9.63
C ALA A 61 -7.85 -12.56 -9.82
N ILE A 62 -8.32 -12.25 -11.03
CA ILE A 62 -8.89 -10.92 -11.37
C ILE A 62 -10.05 -10.55 -10.44
N ARG A 63 -10.95 -11.50 -10.13
CA ARG A 63 -12.10 -11.21 -9.26
C ARG A 63 -11.68 -10.79 -7.86
N LEU A 64 -10.72 -11.50 -7.28
CA LEU A 64 -10.22 -11.21 -5.94
C LEU A 64 -9.48 -9.87 -5.90
N VAL A 65 -8.59 -9.67 -6.86
CA VAL A 65 -7.82 -8.44 -6.99
C VAL A 65 -8.73 -7.23 -7.24
N ALA A 66 -9.73 -7.35 -8.12
CA ALA A 66 -10.68 -6.28 -8.36
C ALA A 66 -11.48 -5.96 -7.08
N GLY A 67 -11.90 -6.98 -6.33
CA GLY A 67 -12.54 -6.80 -5.03
C GLY A 67 -11.67 -6.06 -4.03
N GLN A 68 -10.39 -6.44 -3.91
CA GLN A 68 -9.39 -5.76 -3.08
C GLN A 68 -9.25 -4.28 -3.50
N VAL A 69 -9.07 -4.01 -4.80
CA VAL A 69 -8.95 -2.64 -5.33
C VAL A 69 -10.17 -1.79 -5.00
N VAL A 70 -11.38 -2.35 -5.12
CA VAL A 70 -12.61 -1.65 -4.76
C VAL A 70 -12.65 -1.34 -3.26
N VAL A 71 -12.41 -2.32 -2.40
CA VAL A 71 -12.45 -2.12 -0.93
C VAL A 71 -11.41 -1.08 -0.49
N ILE A 72 -10.16 -1.24 -0.92
CA ILE A 72 -9.06 -0.35 -0.57
C ILE A 72 -9.27 1.05 -1.17
N GLY A 73 -9.75 1.12 -2.42
CA GLY A 73 -10.09 2.37 -3.09
C GLY A 73 -11.19 3.13 -2.37
N LEU A 74 -12.25 2.45 -1.91
CA LEU A 74 -13.32 3.08 -1.12
C LEU A 74 -12.79 3.63 0.21
N LEU A 75 -11.90 2.91 0.90
CA LEU A 75 -11.24 3.42 2.11
C LEU A 75 -10.39 4.66 1.81
N GLY A 76 -9.68 4.69 0.68
CA GLY A 76 -8.94 5.87 0.22
C GLY A 76 -9.85 7.07 -0.04
N LEU A 77 -10.96 6.87 -0.77
CA LEU A 77 -11.93 7.91 -1.11
C LEU A 77 -12.62 8.50 0.13
N VAL A 78 -13.12 7.64 1.03
CA VAL A 78 -13.68 8.10 2.32
C VAL A 78 -12.59 8.76 3.16
N GLY A 79 -11.39 8.19 3.11
CA GLY A 79 -10.19 8.65 3.77
C GLY A 79 -9.78 10.09 3.43
N MET A 80 -10.17 10.59 2.26
CA MET A 80 -9.94 11.99 1.86
C MET A 80 -10.57 13.01 2.82
N ARG A 81 -11.63 12.62 3.54
CA ARG A 81 -12.30 13.44 4.55
C ARG A 81 -12.02 12.96 5.96
N MET A 82 -11.59 11.72 6.12
CA MET A 82 -11.36 11.06 7.40
C MET A 82 -9.97 10.41 7.40
N PRO A 83 -8.89 11.11 7.82
CA PRO A 83 -7.53 10.59 7.73
C PRO A 83 -7.31 9.24 8.43
N VAL A 84 -8.10 8.95 9.47
CA VAL A 84 -8.11 7.65 10.16
C VAL A 84 -8.58 6.52 9.25
N VAL A 85 -9.57 6.77 8.39
CA VAL A 85 -10.06 5.78 7.41
C VAL A 85 -9.01 5.56 6.32
N ALA A 86 -8.34 6.63 5.85
CA ALA A 86 -7.21 6.49 4.94
C ALA A 86 -6.09 5.64 5.57
N ALA A 87 -5.71 5.92 6.82
CA ALA A 87 -4.69 5.16 7.53
C ALA A 87 -5.07 3.68 7.67
N ALA A 88 -6.34 3.37 7.96
CA ALA A 88 -6.82 1.99 7.99
C ALA A 88 -6.69 1.31 6.62
N GLY A 89 -7.01 2.02 5.54
CA GLY A 89 -6.82 1.52 4.17
C GLY A 89 -5.36 1.18 3.87
N TRP A 90 -4.42 2.06 4.22
CA TRP A 90 -2.98 1.81 4.09
C TRP A 90 -2.52 0.63 4.94
N VAL A 91 -2.95 0.52 6.19
CA VAL A 91 -2.60 -0.65 7.05
C VAL A 91 -3.09 -1.96 6.45
N LEU A 92 -4.35 -1.99 6.00
CA LEU A 92 -4.96 -3.18 5.40
C LEU A 92 -4.28 -3.56 4.09
N HIS A 93 -3.93 -2.58 3.25
CA HIS A 93 -3.19 -2.80 2.01
C HIS A 93 -1.78 -3.37 2.29
N GLY A 94 -1.02 -2.78 3.21
CA GLY A 94 0.31 -3.30 3.54
C GLY A 94 0.28 -4.68 4.20
N GLY A 95 -0.78 -4.96 4.98
CA GLY A 95 -1.02 -6.31 5.51
C GLY A 95 -1.34 -7.32 4.41
N TRP A 96 -2.15 -6.93 3.44
CA TRP A 96 -2.42 -7.73 2.23
C TRP A 96 -1.11 -8.02 1.49
N ASP A 97 -0.27 -7.02 1.25
CA ASP A 97 1.00 -7.17 0.53
C ASP A 97 1.97 -8.14 1.18
N LEU A 98 2.16 -8.07 2.50
CA LEU A 98 3.01 -9.02 3.20
C LEU A 98 2.45 -10.44 3.16
N TRP A 99 1.14 -10.57 3.34
CA TRP A 99 0.49 -11.87 3.23
C TRP A 99 0.65 -12.45 1.82
N HIS A 100 0.48 -11.63 0.79
CA HIS A 100 0.59 -12.01 -0.61
C HIS A 100 2.03 -12.38 -1.00
N GLU A 101 3.04 -11.67 -0.46
CA GLU A 101 4.46 -12.00 -0.61
C GLU A 101 4.79 -13.37 0.00
N VAL A 102 4.35 -13.62 1.24
CA VAL A 102 4.56 -14.90 1.92
C VAL A 102 3.83 -16.03 1.18
N ALA A 103 2.63 -15.78 0.67
CA ALA A 103 1.89 -16.77 -0.11
C ALA A 103 2.52 -17.05 -1.49
N SER A 104 3.12 -16.04 -2.12
CA SER A 104 3.71 -16.16 -3.46
C SER A 104 5.09 -16.82 -3.45
N HIS A 105 5.90 -16.52 -2.43
CA HIS A 105 7.32 -16.92 -2.39
C HIS A 105 7.67 -17.82 -1.20
N GLY A 106 6.71 -18.11 -0.31
CA GLY A 106 6.88 -19.03 0.81
C GLY A 106 6.63 -20.50 0.46
N ALA A 107 6.90 -21.39 1.41
CA ALA A 107 6.83 -22.84 1.21
C ALA A 107 5.41 -23.40 0.96
N GLY A 108 4.36 -22.59 1.12
CA GLY A 108 2.95 -23.01 1.01
C GLY A 108 2.40 -23.06 -0.42
N GLY A 109 3.13 -22.50 -1.39
CA GLY A 109 2.73 -22.41 -2.79
C GLY A 109 1.59 -21.41 -3.04
N LEU A 110 1.64 -20.74 -4.19
CA LEU A 110 0.61 -19.78 -4.61
C LEU A 110 -0.72 -20.49 -4.83
N ARG A 111 -1.81 -19.95 -4.26
CA ARG A 111 -3.16 -20.47 -4.51
C ARG A 111 -3.63 -20.08 -5.91
N PRO A 112 -4.45 -20.89 -6.61
CA PRO A 112 -4.88 -20.59 -7.99
C PRO A 112 -5.62 -19.26 -8.15
N TRP A 113 -6.26 -18.78 -7.09
CA TRP A 113 -7.01 -17.53 -7.07
C TRP A 113 -6.17 -16.31 -6.67
N MET A 114 -4.85 -16.48 -6.47
CA MET A 114 -3.91 -15.39 -6.16
C MET A 114 -3.06 -15.06 -7.39
N THR A 115 -2.82 -13.77 -7.62
CA THR A 115 -1.88 -13.35 -8.68
C THR A 115 -0.45 -13.57 -8.21
N PRO A 116 0.48 -14.00 -9.07
CA PRO A 116 1.90 -13.86 -8.81
C PRO A 116 2.26 -12.38 -8.68
N ILE A 117 3.31 -12.09 -7.89
CA ILE A 117 3.87 -10.75 -7.72
C ILE A 117 5.40 -10.79 -7.86
N PRO A 118 6.04 -9.69 -8.28
CA PRO A 118 7.50 -9.60 -8.30
C PRO A 118 8.09 -9.86 -6.90
N LEU A 119 9.26 -10.48 -6.85
CA LEU A 119 9.96 -10.77 -5.60
C LEU A 119 10.18 -9.48 -4.79
N ALA A 120 9.88 -9.53 -3.48
CA ALA A 120 10.00 -8.45 -2.52
C ALA A 120 9.09 -7.23 -2.77
N TYR A 121 8.18 -7.30 -3.74
CA TYR A 121 7.19 -6.25 -3.98
C TYR A 121 6.34 -5.99 -2.74
N GLY A 122 5.86 -7.06 -2.09
CA GLY A 122 4.98 -6.91 -0.94
C GLY A 122 5.68 -6.30 0.26
N VAL A 123 6.99 -6.55 0.43
CA VAL A 123 7.80 -5.90 1.48
C VAL A 123 7.97 -4.41 1.19
N PHE A 124 8.25 -4.04 -0.06
CA PHE A 124 8.35 -2.64 -0.45
C PHE A 124 7.03 -1.89 -0.24
N CYS A 125 5.90 -2.41 -0.73
CA CYS A 125 4.61 -1.72 -0.58
C CYS A 125 4.19 -1.64 0.89
N ALA A 126 4.30 -2.73 1.67
CA ALA A 126 3.97 -2.68 3.09
C ALA A 126 4.79 -1.63 3.85
N ALA A 127 6.06 -1.45 3.49
CA ALA A 127 6.90 -0.40 4.07
C ALA A 127 6.40 1.00 3.72
N VAL A 128 6.03 1.24 2.45
CA VAL A 128 5.43 2.51 2.03
C VAL A 128 4.15 2.77 2.81
N ASP A 129 3.28 1.77 2.84
CA ASP A 129 1.94 1.85 3.38
C ASP A 129 1.93 2.16 4.87
N TRP A 130 2.72 1.43 5.65
CA TRP A 130 2.72 1.59 7.10
C TRP A 130 3.41 2.88 7.55
N VAL A 131 4.38 3.38 6.78
CA VAL A 131 4.95 4.71 7.02
C VAL A 131 3.91 5.80 6.74
N ILE A 132 3.18 5.72 5.63
CA ILE A 132 2.11 6.69 5.31
C ILE A 132 0.97 6.59 6.33
N ALA A 133 0.55 5.39 6.73
CA ALA A 133 -0.46 5.19 7.76
C ALA A 133 -0.03 5.81 9.09
N GLY A 134 1.20 5.54 9.54
CA GLY A 134 1.77 6.12 10.75
C GLY A 134 1.82 7.64 10.69
N TYR A 135 2.16 8.21 9.53
CA TYR A 135 2.14 9.65 9.30
C TYR A 135 0.73 10.25 9.45
N LEU A 136 -0.26 9.67 8.78
CA LEU A 136 -1.66 10.11 8.86
C LEU A 136 -2.22 10.04 10.29
N LEU A 137 -1.83 9.02 11.06
CA LEU A 137 -2.24 8.87 12.46
C LEU A 137 -1.57 9.91 13.38
N ARG A 138 -0.28 10.20 13.18
CA ARG A 138 0.46 11.21 13.97
C ARG A 138 0.00 12.64 13.66
N GLY A 139 -0.29 12.93 12.41
CA GLY A 139 -0.80 14.23 11.97
C GLY A 139 -2.11 14.64 12.67
N ARG A 140 -2.86 13.71 13.26
CA ARG A 140 -4.05 14.01 14.07
C ARG A 140 -3.71 14.56 15.47
N GLY A 141 -2.56 14.19 16.04
CA GLY A 141 -2.13 14.63 17.38
C GLY A 141 -1.52 16.03 17.39
N GLU A 142 -0.86 16.44 16.30
CA GLU A 142 -0.27 17.77 16.15
C GLU A 142 -1.24 18.80 15.53
N ARG A 143 -2.36 18.34 14.96
CA ARG A 143 -3.41 19.17 14.33
C ARG A 143 -4.68 19.25 15.20
N GLY A 144 -4.55 19.00 16.50
CA GLY A 144 -5.61 19.15 17.48
C GLY A 144 -5.94 20.63 17.71
N GLU A 145 -7.13 21.02 17.24
CA GLU A 145 -7.98 22.10 17.75
C GLU A 145 -7.53 23.55 17.48
N GLY A 146 -8.01 24.07 16.35
CA GLY A 146 -8.39 25.48 16.16
C GLY A 146 -9.84 25.55 15.70
#